data_AF-A0A9W8E848-F1
#
_entry.id   AF-A0A9W8E848-F1
#
_cell.length_a   1.000
_cell.length_b   1.000
_cell.length_c   1.000
_cell.angle_alpha   90.00
_cell.angle_beta   90.00
_cell.angle_gamma   90.00
#
_symmetry.space_group_name_H-M   'P 1'
#
loop_
_entity.id
_entity.type
_entity.pdbx_description
1 polymer ?
#
loop_
_entity_poly.entity_id
_entity_poly.type
_entity_poly.pdbx_seq_one_letter_code
_entity_poly.pdbx_strand_id
1 'polypeptide(L)'
;MQSGLKHAQPTAATDPDWLVKAKPEQQVLTLNQIQSKSPAFVCPDCGYPTHCSEDHYLQDKADHEQLCRWLRETNMDEHDLRSGRQFREFEFPAYQGNDEAVNLSSWDTFLYTRNFPNLVNTRAIHHVTKLLTYPLTIASVIHPLSPYNLRNRLTPEGLRSLAALRTTLGEHTTAKNRKDVIFDPLRIFIVGARAEAMLPPHVHLQLSYMFPHSPLHIYFIGPEAMPPSNSVQQQLGVSTQMMLRWDRNLFH
;
A
#
# COMPACT_ATOMS: atom_id res chain seq x y z
N MET A 1 49.48 34.57 -3.57
CA MET A 1 49.54 33.11 -3.32
C MET A 1 48.13 32.65 -2.99
N GLN A 2 47.54 31.87 -3.89
CA GLN A 2 46.16 31.40 -3.83
C GLN A 2 45.99 30.35 -2.72
N SER A 3 45.10 30.60 -1.76
CA SER A 3 44.68 29.61 -0.76
C SER A 3 43.35 28.99 -1.20
N GLY A 4 43.42 27.83 -1.85
CA GLY A 4 42.25 27.06 -2.27
C GLY A 4 41.59 26.33 -1.10
N LEU A 5 40.39 26.77 -0.71
CA LEU A 5 39.45 26.00 0.09
C LEU A 5 38.89 24.87 -0.79
N LYS A 6 39.29 23.62 -0.52
CA LYS A 6 38.73 22.43 -1.17
C LYS A 6 37.40 22.08 -0.51
N HIS A 7 36.33 22.08 -1.29
CA HIS A 7 35.03 21.54 -0.91
C HIS A 7 35.13 20.03 -0.64
N ALA A 8 34.67 19.60 0.53
CA ALA A 8 34.45 18.19 0.82
C ALA A 8 33.21 17.70 0.05
N GLN A 9 33.40 16.70 -0.81
CA GLN A 9 32.32 16.00 -1.50
C GLN A 9 31.56 15.09 -0.52
N PRO A 10 30.23 14.93 -0.66
CA PRO A 10 29.46 13.99 0.14
C PRO A 10 29.82 12.55 -0.25
N THR A 11 30.17 11.73 0.74
CA THR A 11 30.40 10.29 0.59
C THR A 11 29.13 9.62 0.07
N ALA A 12 29.21 9.01 -1.10
CA ALA A 12 28.16 8.18 -1.67
C ALA A 12 27.78 7.08 -0.66
N ALA A 13 26.50 7.00 -0.30
CA ALA A 13 25.96 5.91 0.48
C ALA A 13 26.18 4.62 -0.31
N THR A 14 27.04 3.74 0.21
CA THR A 14 27.23 2.40 -0.34
C THR A 14 25.96 1.58 -0.08
N ASP A 15 25.31 1.17 -1.15
CA ASP A 15 24.20 0.22 -1.11
C ASP A 15 24.64 -1.06 -0.36
N PRO A 16 23.75 -1.66 0.44
CA PRO A 16 24.12 -2.81 1.25
C PRO A 16 24.51 -4.02 0.38
N ASP A 17 25.62 -4.64 0.75
CA ASP A 17 26.43 -5.63 0.02
C ASP A 17 25.70 -6.92 -0.43
N TRP A 18 24.44 -7.10 -0.02
CA TRP A 18 23.59 -8.23 -0.42
C TRP A 18 22.91 -8.01 -1.79
N LEU A 19 22.84 -6.77 -2.29
CA LEU A 19 22.25 -6.43 -3.60
C LEU A 19 23.20 -6.68 -4.79
N VAL A 20 24.50 -6.90 -4.55
CA VAL A 20 25.54 -6.91 -5.61
C VAL A 20 26.08 -8.31 -5.96
N LYS A 21 25.73 -9.35 -5.20
CA LYS A 21 26.20 -10.73 -5.50
C LYS A 21 25.27 -11.48 -6.45
N ALA A 22 25.09 -10.95 -7.67
CA ALA A 22 24.71 -11.81 -8.79
C ALA A 22 25.95 -12.62 -9.20
N LYS A 23 25.94 -13.94 -8.94
CA LYS A 23 26.98 -14.87 -9.40
C LYS A 23 27.15 -14.74 -10.93
N PRO A 24 28.37 -14.56 -11.47
CA PRO A 24 28.57 -14.64 -12.90
C PRO A 24 28.51 -16.11 -13.32
N GLU A 25 27.90 -16.38 -14.47
CA GLU A 25 27.68 -17.70 -15.08
C GLU A 25 26.46 -18.51 -14.57
N GLN A 26 25.26 -17.92 -14.70
CA GLN A 26 24.07 -18.72 -14.95
C GLN A 26 23.86 -18.80 -16.46
N GLN A 27 24.02 -20.02 -17.00
CA GLN A 27 23.67 -20.37 -18.38
C GLN A 27 22.29 -19.81 -18.71
N VAL A 28 22.20 -19.06 -19.82
CA VAL A 28 20.93 -18.58 -20.37
C VAL A 28 20.15 -19.79 -20.87
N LEU A 29 19.45 -20.45 -19.96
CA LEU A 29 18.43 -21.43 -20.28
C LEU A 29 17.33 -20.68 -21.01
N THR A 30 17.05 -21.10 -22.23
CA THR A 30 15.96 -20.58 -23.05
C THR A 30 14.65 -20.68 -22.26
N LEU A 31 13.85 -19.60 -22.27
CA LEU A 31 12.61 -19.41 -21.50
C LEU A 31 11.52 -20.50 -21.69
N ASN A 32 11.76 -21.53 -22.50
CA ASN A 32 10.76 -22.52 -22.92
C ASN A 32 10.83 -23.87 -22.18
N GLN A 33 11.69 -24.06 -21.18
CA GLN A 33 11.77 -25.35 -20.45
C GLN A 33 12.00 -25.23 -18.93
N ILE A 34 11.50 -24.19 -18.27
CA ILE A 34 11.31 -24.24 -16.81
C ILE A 34 9.87 -24.66 -16.57
N GLN A 35 9.62 -25.98 -16.47
CA GLN A 35 8.41 -26.46 -15.80
C GLN A 35 8.51 -26.01 -14.34
N SER A 36 7.99 -24.83 -14.03
CA SER A 36 7.91 -24.33 -12.66
C SER A 36 6.91 -25.21 -11.92
N LYS A 37 7.43 -26.21 -11.20
CA LYS A 37 6.62 -27.01 -10.27
C LYS A 37 6.19 -26.08 -9.14
N SER A 38 4.92 -26.15 -8.75
CA SER A 38 4.44 -25.43 -7.59
C SER A 38 5.23 -25.86 -6.33
N PRO A 39 5.46 -24.94 -5.39
CA PRO A 39 6.08 -25.32 -4.13
C PRO A 39 5.15 -26.26 -3.37
N ALA A 40 5.66 -27.41 -2.98
CA ALA A 40 4.93 -28.47 -2.28
C ALA A 40 5.57 -28.82 -0.93
N PHE A 41 6.88 -28.61 -0.79
CA PHE A 41 7.60 -28.82 0.44
C PHE A 41 7.45 -27.63 1.38
N VAL A 42 6.96 -27.90 2.59
CA VAL A 42 6.78 -26.93 3.67
C VAL A 42 8.02 -26.95 4.55
N CYS A 43 8.66 -25.79 4.70
CA CYS A 43 9.80 -25.67 5.61
C CYS A 43 9.36 -25.95 7.07
N PRO A 44 10.06 -26.82 7.82
CA PRO A 44 9.70 -27.16 9.19
C PRO A 44 9.82 -25.98 10.15
N ASP A 45 10.68 -25.02 9.83
CA ASP A 45 10.94 -23.86 10.67
C ASP A 45 9.92 -22.74 10.45
N CYS A 46 9.64 -22.32 9.22
CA CYS A 46 8.73 -21.20 8.95
C CYS A 46 7.30 -21.61 8.59
N GLY A 47 7.06 -22.88 8.28
CA GLY A 47 5.74 -23.39 7.89
C GLY A 47 5.23 -22.88 6.55
N TYR A 48 6.08 -22.27 5.72
CA TYR A 48 5.72 -21.72 4.41
C TYR A 48 6.19 -22.66 3.27
N PRO A 49 5.36 -22.95 2.26
CA PRO A 49 5.76 -23.76 1.11
C PRO A 49 6.67 -22.95 0.17
N THR A 50 7.95 -23.32 0.07
CA THR A 50 8.94 -22.59 -0.73
C THR A 50 9.53 -23.39 -1.88
N HIS A 51 9.70 -24.70 -1.71
CA HIS A 51 10.38 -25.57 -2.68
C HIS A 51 9.44 -26.68 -3.17
N CYS A 52 9.72 -27.25 -4.34
CA CYS A 52 8.92 -28.36 -4.88
C CYS A 52 9.23 -29.72 -4.23
N SER A 53 10.41 -29.89 -3.61
CA SER A 53 10.83 -31.09 -2.88
C SER A 53 11.78 -30.74 -1.73
N GLU A 54 11.98 -31.71 -0.81
CA GLU A 54 12.94 -31.59 0.28
C GLU A 54 14.38 -31.46 -0.23
N ASP A 55 14.76 -32.21 -1.27
CA ASP A 55 16.11 -32.16 -1.84
C ASP A 55 16.48 -30.76 -2.34
N HIS A 56 15.54 -30.06 -3.00
CA HIS A 56 15.76 -28.69 -3.45
C HIS A 56 15.82 -27.70 -2.30
N TYR A 57 15.05 -27.92 -1.23
CA TYR A 57 15.16 -27.12 -0.01
C TYR A 57 16.54 -27.31 0.65
N LEU A 58 17.06 -28.54 0.71
CA LEU A 58 18.38 -28.81 1.28
C LEU A 58 19.52 -28.17 0.46
N GLN A 59 19.37 -28.11 -0.87
CA GLN A 59 20.31 -27.42 -1.76
C GLN A 59 20.31 -25.90 -1.56
N ASP A 60 19.14 -25.31 -1.31
CA ASP A 60 18.96 -23.85 -1.13
C ASP A 60 18.92 -23.41 0.35
N LYS A 61 19.25 -24.32 1.27
CA LYS A 61 19.03 -24.10 2.72
C LYS A 61 19.68 -22.81 3.23
N ALA A 62 20.88 -22.49 2.76
CA ALA A 62 21.63 -21.30 3.18
C ALA A 62 20.97 -19.98 2.73
N ASP A 63 20.33 -19.97 1.57
CA ASP A 63 19.61 -18.79 1.07
C ASP A 63 18.21 -18.71 1.69
N HIS A 64 17.54 -19.85 1.88
CA HIS A 64 16.28 -19.92 2.62
C HIS A 64 16.41 -19.42 4.07
N GLU A 65 17.49 -19.76 4.77
CA GLU A 65 17.70 -19.37 6.18
C GLU A 65 17.69 -17.84 6.37
N GLN A 66 18.15 -17.08 5.37
CA GLN A 66 18.14 -15.61 5.39
C GLN A 66 16.71 -15.04 5.39
N LEU A 67 15.77 -15.72 4.73
CA LEU A 67 14.37 -15.29 4.59
C LEU A 67 13.43 -15.99 5.58
N CYS A 68 13.87 -17.10 6.17
CA CYS A 68 13.06 -18.00 6.97
C CYS A 68 12.32 -17.28 8.10
N ARG A 69 13.00 -16.33 8.76
CA ARG A 69 12.40 -15.49 9.82
C ARG A 69 11.21 -14.68 9.30
N TRP A 70 11.37 -13.94 8.21
CA TRP A 70 10.31 -13.09 7.67
C TRP A 70 9.14 -13.91 7.11
N LEU A 71 9.44 -15.07 6.51
CA LEU A 71 8.40 -16.01 6.07
C LEU A 71 7.61 -16.56 7.26
N ARG A 72 8.28 -16.89 8.37
CA ARG A 72 7.62 -17.35 9.61
C ARG A 72 6.70 -16.27 10.15
N GLU A 73 7.20 -15.04 10.30
CA GLU A 73 6.42 -13.90 10.80
C GLU A 73 5.21 -13.64 9.89
N THR A 74 5.40 -13.58 8.57
CA THR A 74 4.32 -13.38 7.58
C THR A 74 3.28 -14.51 7.63
N ASN A 75 3.72 -15.76 7.75
CA ASN A 75 2.82 -16.92 7.81
C ASN A 75 1.99 -16.91 9.10
N MET A 76 2.61 -16.56 10.23
CA MET A 76 1.92 -16.41 11.52
C MET A 76 0.90 -15.28 11.47
N ASP A 77 1.25 -14.12 10.91
CA ASP A 77 0.36 -12.97 10.78
C ASP A 77 -0.83 -13.31 9.85
N GLU A 78 -0.59 -14.00 8.73
CA GLU A 78 -1.64 -14.46 7.81
C GLU A 78 -2.57 -15.49 8.46
N HIS A 79 -2.03 -16.42 9.24
CA HIS A 79 -2.83 -17.37 10.00
C HIS A 79 -3.66 -16.66 11.09
N ASP A 80 -3.09 -15.63 11.74
CA ASP A 80 -3.81 -14.82 12.73
C ASP A 80 -4.99 -14.10 12.05
N LEU A 81 -4.78 -13.43 10.92
CA LEU A 81 -5.84 -12.75 10.16
C LEU A 81 -6.98 -13.69 9.73
N ARG A 82 -6.66 -14.96 9.43
CA ARG A 82 -7.64 -16.00 9.08
C ARG A 82 -8.31 -16.67 10.28
N SER A 83 -7.82 -16.44 11.50
CA SER A 83 -8.34 -17.07 12.72
C SER A 83 -9.76 -16.63 13.11
N GLY A 84 -10.23 -15.50 12.57
CA GLY A 84 -11.53 -14.91 12.93
C GLY A 84 -11.57 -14.25 14.31
N ARG A 85 -10.41 -14.11 14.98
CA ARG A 85 -10.29 -13.36 16.23
C ARG A 85 -10.66 -11.89 16.01
N GLN A 86 -11.25 -11.26 17.03
CA GLN A 86 -11.39 -9.81 17.04
C GLN A 86 -10.04 -9.14 17.29
N PHE A 87 -9.70 -8.20 16.42
CA PHE A 87 -8.46 -7.43 16.49
C PHE A 87 -8.78 -6.03 16.98
N ARG A 88 -8.27 -5.68 18.17
CA ARG A 88 -8.40 -4.33 18.72
C ARG A 88 -7.68 -3.31 17.83
N GLU A 89 -6.62 -3.73 17.15
CA GLU A 89 -5.89 -2.91 16.20
C GLU A 89 -6.70 -2.49 14.96
N PHE A 90 -7.86 -3.12 14.69
CA PHE A 90 -8.78 -2.73 13.61
C PHE A 90 -9.85 -1.73 14.05
N GLU A 91 -9.78 -1.24 15.30
CA GLU A 91 -10.58 -0.10 15.76
C GLU A 91 -9.98 1.19 15.17
N PHE A 92 -10.27 1.45 13.89
CA PHE A 92 -9.72 2.60 13.21
C PHE A 92 -10.33 3.92 13.70
N PRO A 93 -9.51 4.98 13.79
CA PRO A 93 -9.99 6.30 14.18
C PRO A 93 -10.98 6.84 13.14
N ALA A 94 -11.98 7.56 13.65
CA ALA A 94 -12.98 8.22 12.82
C ALA A 94 -12.43 9.53 12.22
N TYR A 95 -13.34 10.44 11.89
CA TYR A 95 -13.01 11.78 11.44
C TYR A 95 -12.16 12.54 12.48
N GLN A 96 -11.13 13.24 12.00
CA GLN A 96 -10.25 14.10 12.80
C GLN A 96 -10.68 15.57 12.69
N GLY A 97 -10.24 16.41 13.64
CA GLY A 97 -10.52 17.84 13.60
C GLY A 97 -9.93 18.51 12.35
N ASN A 98 -10.55 19.58 11.86
CA ASN A 98 -10.03 20.30 10.69
C ASN A 98 -8.65 20.95 10.93
N ASP A 99 -8.29 21.16 12.19
CA ASP A 99 -7.03 21.79 12.58
C ASP A 99 -5.89 20.77 12.77
N GLU A 100 -6.19 19.47 12.68
CA GLU A 100 -5.23 18.38 12.84
C GLU A 100 -4.68 17.95 11.48
N ALA A 101 -3.39 18.22 11.26
CA ALA A 101 -2.70 17.82 10.04
C ALA A 101 -2.18 16.37 10.13
N VAL A 102 -2.39 15.60 9.06
CA VAL A 102 -1.90 14.22 8.95
C VAL A 102 -0.50 14.21 8.35
N ASN A 103 0.39 13.44 8.98
CA ASN A 103 1.74 13.24 8.47
C ASN A 103 1.86 11.87 7.78
N LEU A 104 2.14 11.87 6.48
CA LEU A 104 2.24 10.67 5.63
C LEU A 104 3.69 10.24 5.35
N SER A 105 4.68 10.79 6.06
CA SER A 105 6.10 10.49 5.82
C SER A 105 6.53 9.08 6.25
N SER A 106 5.95 8.56 7.34
CA SER A 106 6.20 7.21 7.85
C SER A 106 4.93 6.64 8.49
N TRP A 107 4.87 5.31 8.61
CA TRP A 107 3.77 4.63 9.29
C TRP A 107 3.62 5.08 10.73
N ASP A 108 4.72 5.20 11.48
CA ASP A 108 4.70 5.62 12.88
C ASP A 108 4.10 7.04 13.03
N THR A 109 4.54 7.99 12.20
CA THR A 109 4.00 9.35 12.22
C THR A 109 2.54 9.40 11.79
N PHE A 110 2.15 8.56 10.83
CA PHE A 110 0.78 8.51 10.35
C PHE A 110 -0.16 7.97 11.43
N LEU A 111 0.19 6.82 12.01
CA LEU A 111 -0.60 6.17 13.07
C LEU A 111 -0.73 7.08 14.29
N TYR A 112 0.34 7.80 14.64
CA TYR A 112 0.32 8.79 15.72
C TYR A 112 -0.59 9.99 15.41
N THR A 113 -0.39 10.66 14.26
CA THR A 113 -1.18 11.86 13.91
C THR A 113 -2.66 11.56 13.69
N ARG A 114 -3.00 10.34 13.27
CA ARG A 114 -4.39 9.88 13.12
C ARG A 114 -5.01 9.34 14.41
N ASN A 115 -4.28 9.33 15.53
CA ASN A 115 -4.75 8.82 16.82
C ASN A 115 -5.24 7.35 16.72
N PHE A 116 -4.48 6.50 16.04
CA PHE A 116 -4.71 5.05 16.10
C PHE A 116 -4.50 4.54 17.53
N PRO A 117 -5.19 3.44 17.94
CA PRO A 117 -4.94 2.84 19.24
C PRO A 117 -3.46 2.52 19.37
N ASN A 118 -2.88 2.70 20.57
CA ASN A 118 -1.45 2.49 20.80
C ASN A 118 -1.03 1.07 20.38
N LEU A 119 -0.41 0.96 19.20
CA LEU A 119 0.08 -0.29 18.63
C LEU A 119 1.50 -0.55 19.17
N VAL A 120 1.60 -1.27 20.28
CA VAL A 120 2.90 -1.58 20.90
C VAL A 120 3.56 -2.81 20.25
N ASN A 121 2.76 -3.74 19.74
CA ASN A 121 3.26 -4.98 19.17
C ASN A 121 3.53 -4.83 17.66
N THR A 122 4.68 -5.32 17.19
CA THR A 122 5.05 -5.33 15.76
C THR A 122 4.02 -6.08 14.93
N ARG A 123 3.47 -7.19 15.44
CA ARG A 123 2.40 -7.95 14.78
C ARG A 123 1.15 -7.08 14.52
N ALA A 124 0.73 -6.31 15.51
CA ALA A 124 -0.44 -5.43 15.35
C ALA A 124 -0.19 -4.35 14.29
N ILE A 125 1.04 -3.82 14.25
CA ILE A 125 1.47 -2.90 13.19
C ILE A 125 1.43 -3.59 11.82
N HIS A 126 1.93 -4.83 11.69
CA HIS A 126 1.87 -5.57 10.43
C HIS A 126 0.43 -5.77 9.94
N HIS A 127 -0.49 -6.16 10.85
CA HIS A 127 -1.90 -6.34 10.50
C HIS A 127 -2.53 -5.05 9.96
N VAL A 128 -2.33 -3.94 10.68
CA VAL A 128 -2.90 -2.63 10.32
C VAL A 128 -2.29 -2.10 9.03
N THR A 129 -0.97 -2.13 8.91
CA THR A 129 -0.27 -1.63 7.73
C THR A 129 -0.60 -2.45 6.49
N LYS A 130 -0.73 -3.79 6.60
CA LYS A 130 -1.14 -4.65 5.48
C LYS A 130 -2.51 -4.28 4.92
N LEU A 131 -3.50 -4.01 5.78
CA LEU A 131 -4.84 -3.59 5.35
C LEU A 131 -4.85 -2.15 4.79
N LEU A 132 -4.12 -1.24 5.43
CA LEU A 132 -4.14 0.19 5.07
C LEU A 132 -3.21 0.55 3.91
N THR A 133 -2.26 -0.31 3.54
CA THR A 133 -1.26 -0.02 2.50
C THR A 133 -1.93 0.50 1.23
N TYR A 134 -2.99 -0.16 0.78
CA TYR A 134 -3.63 0.25 -0.46
C TYR A 134 -4.39 1.59 -0.38
N PRO A 135 -5.36 1.81 0.54
CA PRO A 135 -5.98 3.12 0.67
C PRO A 135 -5.00 4.27 0.95
N LEU A 136 -3.96 4.02 1.77
CA LEU A 136 -3.01 5.07 2.14
C LEU A 136 -1.95 5.35 1.08
N THR A 137 -1.63 4.41 0.20
CA THR A 137 -0.81 4.71 -0.98
C THR A 137 -1.55 5.65 -1.94
N ILE A 138 -2.85 5.42 -2.15
CA ILE A 138 -3.69 6.36 -2.91
C ILE A 138 -3.69 7.72 -2.21
N ALA A 139 -3.97 7.74 -0.91
CA ALA A 139 -4.02 8.97 -0.12
C ALA A 139 -2.69 9.74 -0.18
N SER A 140 -1.56 9.07 0.04
CA SER A 140 -0.23 9.69 0.10
C SER A 140 0.19 10.31 -1.22
N VAL A 141 -0.26 9.78 -2.36
CA VAL A 141 0.02 10.36 -3.68
C VAL A 141 -0.80 11.64 -3.92
N ILE A 142 -2.10 11.59 -3.62
CA ILE A 142 -3.03 12.69 -3.94
C ILE A 142 -3.09 13.79 -2.87
N HIS A 143 -2.66 13.50 -1.64
CA HIS A 143 -2.74 14.45 -0.53
C HIS A 143 -1.90 15.71 -0.79
N PRO A 144 -2.39 16.93 -0.45
CA PRO A 144 -1.62 18.16 -0.63
C PRO A 144 -0.27 18.15 0.12
N LEU A 145 -0.23 17.56 1.31
CA LEU A 145 0.98 17.37 2.12
C LEU A 145 1.66 16.00 1.85
N SER A 146 1.66 15.56 0.59
CA SER A 146 2.31 14.31 0.17
C SER A 146 3.82 14.33 0.47
N PRO A 147 4.42 13.19 0.87
CA PRO A 147 5.87 13.07 1.01
C PRO A 147 6.61 13.03 -0.34
N TYR A 148 5.88 12.84 -1.46
CA TYR A 148 6.45 12.71 -2.81
C TYR A 148 6.60 14.08 -3.48
N ASN A 149 7.86 14.44 -3.73
CA ASN A 149 8.30 15.72 -4.28
C ASN A 149 9.40 15.48 -5.32
N LEU A 150 9.84 16.53 -6.03
CA LEU A 150 10.96 16.41 -6.99
C LEU A 150 12.26 15.88 -6.36
N ARG A 151 12.45 16.12 -5.06
CA ARG A 151 13.59 15.57 -4.31
C ARG A 151 13.40 14.09 -3.93
N ASN A 152 12.14 13.66 -3.79
CA ASN A 152 11.76 12.36 -3.28
C ASN A 152 10.94 11.59 -4.32
N ARG A 153 11.65 10.91 -5.23
CA ARG A 153 11.13 9.88 -6.15
C ARG A 153 10.09 10.32 -7.20
N LEU A 154 9.71 11.60 -7.28
CA LEU A 154 8.76 12.08 -8.29
C LEU A 154 9.49 12.74 -9.47
N THR A 155 9.11 12.36 -10.68
CA THR A 155 9.58 13.00 -11.91
C THR A 155 8.92 14.37 -12.10
N PRO A 156 9.53 15.30 -12.88
CA PRO A 156 8.90 16.58 -13.19
C PRO A 156 7.55 16.42 -13.90
N GLU A 157 7.39 15.39 -14.73
CA GLU A 157 6.13 15.07 -15.40
C GLU A 157 5.08 14.57 -14.41
N GLY A 158 5.46 13.68 -13.49
CA GLY A 158 4.60 13.21 -12.40
C GLY A 158 4.16 14.34 -11.46
N LEU A 159 5.04 15.32 -11.20
CA LEU A 159 4.63 16.50 -10.44
C LEU A 159 3.58 17.32 -11.18
N ARG A 160 3.72 17.51 -12.49
CA ARG A 160 2.73 18.27 -13.29
C ARG A 160 1.37 17.59 -13.30
N SER A 161 1.33 16.26 -13.44
CA SER A 161 0.05 15.52 -13.42
C SER A 161 -0.61 15.55 -12.03
N LEU A 162 0.17 15.44 -10.95
CA LEU A 162 -0.35 15.51 -9.59
C LEU A 162 -0.69 16.92 -9.12
N ALA A 163 -0.02 17.96 -9.64
CA ALA A 163 -0.27 19.34 -9.24
C ALA A 163 -1.72 19.75 -9.47
N ALA A 164 -2.29 19.44 -10.64
CA ALA A 164 -3.69 19.75 -10.97
C ALA A 164 -4.67 19.07 -10.00
N LEU A 165 -4.43 17.80 -9.67
CA LEU A 165 -5.28 17.07 -8.71
C LEU A 165 -5.17 17.64 -7.30
N ARG A 166 -3.95 17.97 -6.85
CA ARG A 166 -3.69 18.56 -5.53
C ARG A 166 -4.30 19.95 -5.41
N THR A 167 -4.29 20.75 -6.48
CA THR A 167 -4.94 22.07 -6.49
C THR A 167 -6.45 21.96 -6.36
N THR A 168 -7.10 21.04 -7.09
CA THR A 168 -8.54 20.81 -6.97
C THR A 168 -8.93 20.38 -5.55
N LEU A 169 -8.17 19.44 -4.95
CA LEU A 169 -8.40 19.02 -3.56
C LEU A 169 -8.14 20.15 -2.55
N GLY A 170 -7.15 21.00 -2.81
CA GLY A 170 -6.86 22.19 -2.01
C GLY A 170 -7.97 23.24 -2.07
N GLU A 171 -8.57 23.44 -3.25
CA GLU A 171 -9.73 24.32 -3.44
C GLU A 171 -10.95 23.84 -2.66
N HIS A 172 -11.24 22.53 -2.69
CA HIS A 172 -12.33 21.94 -1.90
C HIS A 172 -12.16 22.20 -0.40
N THR A 173 -10.91 22.08 0.09
CA THR A 173 -10.57 22.36 1.49
C THR A 173 -10.75 23.84 1.82
N THR A 174 -10.32 24.74 0.92
CA THR A 174 -10.42 26.20 1.10
C THR A 174 -11.87 26.68 1.03
N ALA A 175 -12.70 26.06 0.19
CA ALA A 175 -14.10 26.40 -0.01
C ALA A 175 -15.05 25.75 1.01
N LYS A 176 -14.54 25.11 2.07
CA LYS A 176 -15.26 24.51 3.21
C LYS A 176 -16.46 25.32 3.73
N ASN A 177 -16.37 26.65 3.75
CA ASN A 177 -17.40 27.53 4.34
C ASN A 177 -18.50 27.96 3.35
N ARG A 178 -18.39 27.60 2.07
CA ARG A 178 -19.36 27.98 1.03
C ARG A 178 -20.38 26.84 0.87
N LYS A 179 -21.58 27.03 1.44
CA LYS A 179 -22.66 26.03 1.39
C LYS A 179 -23.26 25.83 -0.01
N ASP A 180 -22.99 26.75 -0.94
CA ASP A 180 -23.57 26.75 -2.29
C ASP A 180 -22.69 26.05 -3.34
N VAL A 181 -21.51 25.55 -2.95
CA VAL A 181 -20.56 24.93 -3.87
C VAL A 181 -20.69 23.41 -3.78
N ILE A 182 -21.26 22.82 -4.83
CA ILE A 182 -21.25 21.37 -5.04
C ILE A 182 -19.96 21.02 -5.78
N PHE A 183 -19.08 20.25 -5.15
CA PHE A 183 -17.85 19.77 -5.77
C PHE A 183 -18.13 18.53 -6.63
N ASP A 184 -17.50 18.46 -7.81
CA ASP A 184 -17.53 17.23 -8.62
C ASP A 184 -16.71 16.14 -7.91
N PRO A 185 -17.25 14.92 -7.72
CA PRO A 185 -16.52 13.83 -7.11
C PRO A 185 -15.24 13.47 -7.86
N LEU A 186 -14.14 13.32 -7.11
CA LEU A 186 -12.91 12.76 -7.62
C LEU A 186 -13.13 11.27 -7.92
N ARG A 187 -12.93 10.87 -9.17
CA ARG A 187 -13.13 9.49 -9.63
C ARG A 187 -11.78 8.79 -9.77
N ILE A 188 -11.59 7.75 -8.99
CA ILE A 188 -10.36 6.94 -8.97
C ILE A 188 -10.68 5.61 -9.64
N PHE A 189 -10.05 5.33 -10.77
CA PHE A 189 -10.22 4.08 -11.50
C PHE A 189 -9.05 3.14 -11.21
N ILE A 190 -9.37 1.98 -10.65
CA ILE A 190 -8.42 0.93 -10.31
C ILE A 190 -8.62 -0.20 -11.31
N VAL A 191 -7.69 -0.34 -12.23
CA VAL A 191 -7.73 -1.39 -13.25
C VAL A 191 -6.98 -2.61 -12.77
N GLY A 192 -7.53 -3.81 -13.01
CA GLY A 192 -6.96 -5.07 -12.54
C GLY A 192 -7.11 -5.28 -11.03
N ALA A 193 -8.13 -4.70 -10.41
CA ALA A 193 -8.36 -4.83 -8.98
C ALA A 193 -8.59 -6.31 -8.58
N ARG A 194 -7.82 -6.80 -7.60
CA ARG A 194 -7.96 -8.15 -7.00
C ARG A 194 -8.21 -8.03 -5.50
N ALA A 195 -7.19 -8.30 -4.68
CA ALA A 195 -7.26 -8.17 -3.21
C ALA A 195 -7.80 -6.81 -2.75
N GLU A 196 -7.49 -5.74 -3.50
CA GLU A 196 -7.93 -4.36 -3.21
C GLU A 196 -9.44 -4.18 -3.27
N ALA A 197 -10.11 -4.91 -4.17
CA ALA A 197 -11.57 -4.89 -4.27
C ALA A 197 -12.24 -5.67 -3.12
N MET A 198 -11.52 -6.60 -2.50
CA MET A 198 -12.01 -7.46 -1.42
C MET A 198 -11.81 -6.85 -0.03
N LEU A 199 -11.15 -5.70 0.06
CA LEU A 199 -10.96 -5.01 1.33
C LEU A 199 -12.31 -4.60 1.92
N PRO A 200 -12.49 -4.74 3.25
CA PRO A 200 -13.72 -4.30 3.89
C PRO A 200 -13.97 -2.80 3.66
N PRO A 201 -15.23 -2.38 3.41
CA PRO A 201 -15.55 -0.98 3.10
C PRO A 201 -15.08 0.04 4.16
N HIS A 202 -15.04 -0.37 5.44
CA HIS A 202 -14.56 0.50 6.52
C HIS A 202 -13.07 0.84 6.44
N VAL A 203 -12.25 0.01 5.77
CA VAL A 203 -10.83 0.32 5.53
C VAL A 203 -10.73 1.51 4.58
N HIS A 204 -11.58 1.55 3.56
CA HIS A 204 -11.65 2.65 2.59
C HIS A 204 -12.14 3.96 3.21
N LEU A 205 -12.92 3.93 4.30
CA LEU A 205 -13.31 5.15 5.03
C LEU A 205 -12.13 5.97 5.54
N GLN A 206 -10.97 5.34 5.78
CA GLN A 206 -9.77 6.10 6.15
C GLN A 206 -9.38 7.12 5.07
N LEU A 207 -9.66 6.82 3.79
CA LEU A 207 -9.46 7.76 2.70
C LEU A 207 -10.44 8.94 2.80
N SER A 208 -11.73 8.69 3.07
CA SER A 208 -12.71 9.78 3.17
C SER A 208 -12.47 10.67 4.39
N TYR A 209 -11.96 10.11 5.49
CA TYR A 209 -11.56 10.90 6.67
C TYR A 209 -10.37 11.82 6.41
N MET A 210 -9.47 11.45 5.49
CA MET A 210 -8.37 12.32 5.07
C MET A 210 -8.82 13.43 4.11
N PHE A 211 -9.95 13.25 3.41
CA PHE A 211 -10.50 14.21 2.45
C PHE A 211 -11.96 14.55 2.76
N PRO A 212 -12.26 15.15 3.91
CA PRO A 212 -13.64 15.32 4.40
C PRO A 212 -14.51 16.24 3.54
N HIS A 213 -13.89 17.12 2.76
CA HIS A 213 -14.57 18.11 1.91
C HIS A 213 -14.61 17.72 0.43
N SER A 214 -14.01 16.58 0.05
CA SER A 214 -13.96 16.12 -1.33
C SER A 214 -14.70 14.80 -1.47
N PRO A 215 -15.78 14.74 -2.26
CA PRO A 215 -16.44 13.47 -2.52
C PRO A 215 -15.52 12.57 -3.38
N LEU A 216 -15.34 11.32 -2.97
CA LEU A 216 -14.45 10.34 -3.59
C LEU A 216 -15.23 9.14 -4.11
N HIS A 217 -15.08 8.85 -5.41
CA HIS A 217 -15.69 7.69 -6.05
C HIS A 217 -14.59 6.74 -6.52
N ILE A 218 -14.53 5.55 -5.92
CA ILE A 218 -13.55 4.52 -6.31
C ILE A 218 -14.24 3.48 -7.18
N TYR A 219 -13.66 3.24 -8.36
CA TYR A 219 -14.10 2.26 -9.33
C TYR A 219 -13.07 1.13 -9.39
N PHE A 220 -13.43 -0.04 -8.89
CA PHE A 220 -12.64 -1.25 -9.04
C PHE A 220 -13.06 -1.96 -10.32
N ILE A 221 -12.14 -2.11 -11.25
CA ILE A 221 -12.38 -2.71 -12.54
C ILE A 221 -11.49 -3.94 -12.68
N GLY A 222 -12.09 -5.10 -12.90
CA GLY A 222 -11.32 -6.33 -13.13
C GLY A 222 -12.17 -7.59 -13.05
N PRO A 223 -11.68 -8.72 -13.60
CA PRO A 223 -12.40 -9.98 -13.60
C PRO A 223 -12.67 -10.51 -12.17
N GLU A 224 -11.76 -10.19 -11.24
CA GLU A 224 -11.81 -10.59 -9.84
C GLU A 224 -12.34 -9.48 -8.91
N ALA A 225 -12.81 -8.35 -9.45
CA ALA A 225 -13.40 -7.28 -8.65
C ALA A 225 -14.77 -7.74 -8.08
N MET A 226 -14.86 -7.93 -6.75
CA MET A 226 -16.09 -8.36 -6.07
C MET A 226 -16.21 -7.72 -4.69
N PRO A 227 -17.09 -6.73 -4.51
CA PRO A 227 -18.37 -6.81 -3.78
C PRO A 227 -19.53 -6.07 -4.52
N PRO A 228 -20.82 -6.26 -4.15
CA PRO A 228 -21.36 -6.79 -2.89
C PRO A 228 -22.27 -8.03 -3.05
N SER A 229 -22.75 -8.57 -1.93
CA SER A 229 -23.39 -9.90 -1.82
C SER A 229 -24.79 -10.03 -2.46
N ASN A 230 -25.46 -8.92 -2.78
CA ASN A 230 -26.73 -8.89 -3.50
C ASN A 230 -26.48 -8.42 -4.94
N SER A 231 -26.80 -9.26 -5.92
CA SER A 231 -26.44 -9.14 -7.34
C SER A 231 -26.89 -7.85 -8.06
N VAL A 232 -27.72 -7.02 -7.43
CA VAL A 232 -28.35 -5.86 -8.09
C VAL A 232 -27.55 -4.56 -7.91
N GLN A 233 -26.75 -4.42 -6.85
CA GLN A 233 -26.05 -3.17 -6.56
C GLN A 233 -24.56 -3.34 -6.76
N GLN A 234 -24.03 -2.98 -7.93
CA GLN A 234 -22.57 -2.88 -8.16
C GLN A 234 -21.91 -1.69 -7.43
N GLN A 235 -22.67 -0.96 -6.62
CA GLN A 235 -22.25 0.26 -5.96
C GLN A 235 -22.60 0.19 -4.47
N LEU A 236 -21.68 0.64 -3.63
CA LEU A 236 -21.85 0.77 -2.19
C LEU A 236 -21.50 2.19 -1.78
N GLY A 237 -22.49 2.94 -1.30
CA GLY A 237 -22.25 4.21 -0.61
C GLY A 237 -21.76 3.91 0.80
N VAL A 238 -20.47 4.16 1.07
CA VAL A 238 -19.86 3.88 2.38
C VAL A 238 -19.99 5.08 3.31
N SER A 239 -19.97 6.29 2.76
CA SER A 239 -20.26 7.53 3.49
C SER A 239 -20.87 8.57 2.54
N THR A 240 -21.32 9.71 3.07
CA THR A 240 -21.81 10.84 2.26
C THR A 240 -20.79 11.35 1.25
N GLN A 241 -19.50 11.16 1.54
CA GLN A 241 -18.37 11.61 0.71
C GLN A 241 -17.67 10.44 0.00
N MET A 242 -18.18 9.21 0.09
CA MET A 242 -17.47 8.06 -0.49
C MET A 242 -18.40 7.02 -1.08
N MET A 243 -18.15 6.71 -2.35
CA MET A 243 -18.83 5.64 -3.07
C MET A 243 -17.79 4.66 -3.64
N LEU A 244 -18.05 3.38 -3.47
CA LEU A 244 -17.28 2.30 -4.06
C LEU A 244 -18.12 1.63 -5.15
N ARG A 245 -17.52 1.35 -6.30
CA ARG A 245 -18.16 0.65 -7.41
C ARG A 245 -17.28 -0.48 -7.91
N TRP A 246 -17.89 -1.59 -8.26
CA TRP A 246 -17.21 -2.74 -8.84
C TRP A 246 -17.74 -3.05 -10.22
N ASP A 247 -16.82 -3.13 -11.17
CA ASP A 247 -17.10 -3.47 -12.56
C ASP A 247 -16.29 -4.71 -12.96
N ARG A 248 -17.01 -5.69 -13.51
CA ARG A 248 -16.47 -6.99 -13.95
C ARG A 248 -16.25 -7.05 -15.45
N ASN A 249 -16.47 -5.96 -16.17
CA ASN A 249 -16.32 -5.92 -17.62
C ASN A 249 -14.87 -6.26 -18.01
N LEU A 250 -14.72 -7.31 -18.83
CA LEU A 250 -13.50 -7.61 -19.56
C LEU A 250 -13.38 -6.56 -20.67
N PHE A 251 -12.40 -5.66 -20.58
CA PHE A 251 -11.98 -4.90 -21.75
C PHE A 251 -11.27 -5.90 -22.69
N HIS A 252 -12.01 -6.41 -23.67
CA HIS A 252 -11.47 -7.13 -24.83
C HIS A 252 -11.06 -6.14 -25.92
#